data_AF-A0A1H7B902-F1
#
_entry.id   AF-A0A1H7B902-F1
#
_cell.length_a   1.000
_cell.length_b   1.000
_cell.length_c   1.000
_cell.angle_alpha   90.00
_cell.angle_beta   90.00
_cell.angle_gamma   90.00
#
_symmetry.space_group_name_H-M   'P 1'
#
loop_
_entity.id
_entity.type
_entity.pdbx_description
1 polymer ?
#
loop_
_entity_poly.entity_id
_entity_poly.type
_entity_poly.pdbx_seq_one_letter_code
_entity_poly.pdbx_strand_id
1 'polypeptide(L)'
;MTTSAANPDAFLALLTQGLITDAQHDAVLAHPETAALPPLPGPAHALAWMRVRGLITQEEQDAALDRIESATTDHPHADDATDIAIDADDLVDLAGQGITHEALGALHKDGLIDAETRDIARQETPVTGSVPAALPATLAWLVTEELLEKASFEATRAQVAAEPAFALAAERARIVNEAQALIDADAQLMSTWKSNTQRTRRNGALKFLLTVLVLGGGLGWYLLAPAGVPGCDAASTRKTLDRLMFRVGMDVRMHTIDPEQRADVRTPTIGALREVGYRKADRVRGCTAVITQGDDKDEMAYTIGPVAPKSDEMIVRGADPTIVRARFGHLDASGKPRYNAEPIGREALEAAFRAGAAPLSARQAGSYPRPSAHSESSMVDTDPARSREIAEIEVTGACRALENDAGQACPLVVEYNDRLLGAIGGDDSTSIALSGEFSFVQDDGSWRVSDDFPKTFTRTLLEARVKRMGVTDAAMPQ
;
A
#
# COMPACT_ATOMS: atom_id res chain seq x y z
N MET A 1 -35.51 13.93 22.81
CA MET A 1 -35.65 15.07 21.87
C MET A 1 -34.67 14.83 20.73
N THR A 2 -35.15 15.02 19.49
CA THR A 2 -34.42 15.11 18.21
C THR A 2 -33.57 13.91 17.73
N THR A 3 -34.20 12.76 17.46
CA THR A 3 -33.63 11.71 16.58
C THR A 3 -34.04 11.85 15.10
N SER A 4 -35.07 12.64 14.79
CA SER A 4 -35.64 12.75 13.44
C SER A 4 -34.87 13.67 12.48
N ALA A 5 -33.88 14.44 12.95
CA ALA A 5 -33.19 15.46 12.15
C ALA A 5 -31.84 14.99 11.57
N ALA A 6 -31.13 14.07 12.24
CA ALA A 6 -29.75 13.71 11.90
C ALA A 6 -29.60 12.99 10.53
N ASN A 7 -30.54 12.13 10.16
CA ASN A 7 -30.49 11.40 8.89
C ASN A 7 -30.80 12.28 7.68
N PRO A 8 -31.86 13.13 7.70
CA PRO A 8 -32.08 14.14 6.68
C PRO A 8 -30.84 15.01 6.44
N ASP A 9 -30.12 15.40 7.49
CA ASP A 9 -28.93 16.25 7.38
C ASP A 9 -27.78 15.54 6.64
N ALA A 10 -27.58 14.23 6.85
CA ALA A 10 -26.53 13.47 6.17
C ALA A 10 -26.82 13.27 4.66
N PHE A 11 -28.07 12.97 4.28
CA PHE A 11 -28.45 12.87 2.87
C PHE A 11 -28.44 14.25 2.17
N LEU A 12 -28.85 15.30 2.88
CA LEU A 12 -28.77 16.67 2.37
C LEU A 12 -27.33 17.14 2.16
N ALA A 13 -26.40 16.71 3.03
CA ALA A 13 -24.98 16.99 2.86
C ALA A 13 -24.43 16.39 1.55
N LEU A 14 -24.79 15.14 1.23
CA LEU A 14 -24.42 14.51 -0.05
C LEU A 14 -24.94 15.27 -1.26
N LEU A 15 -26.19 15.77 -1.18
CA LEU A 15 -26.78 16.59 -2.25
C LEU A 15 -26.04 17.92 -2.39
N THR A 16 -25.74 18.57 -1.27
CA THR A 16 -25.02 19.86 -1.22
C THR A 16 -23.60 19.74 -1.77
N GLN A 17 -22.95 18.60 -1.55
CA GLN A 17 -21.62 18.28 -2.05
C GLN A 17 -21.60 17.81 -3.51
N GLY A 18 -22.78 17.59 -4.12
CA GLY A 18 -22.90 17.15 -5.51
C GLY A 18 -22.66 15.65 -5.74
N LEU A 19 -22.55 14.85 -4.67
CA LEU A 19 -22.34 13.39 -4.74
C LEU A 19 -23.60 12.63 -5.15
N ILE A 20 -24.77 13.20 -4.89
CA ILE A 20 -26.05 12.68 -5.34
C ILE A 20 -26.86 13.77 -6.04
N THR A 21 -27.76 13.35 -6.93
CA THR A 21 -28.70 14.24 -7.62
C THR A 21 -29.97 14.46 -6.80
N ASP A 22 -30.75 15.50 -7.14
CA ASP A 22 -32.08 15.73 -6.53
C ASP A 22 -32.97 14.48 -6.64
N ALA A 23 -32.93 13.79 -7.78
CA ALA A 23 -33.70 12.57 -7.99
C ALA A 23 -33.27 11.42 -7.06
N GLN A 24 -31.97 11.25 -6.83
CA GLN A 24 -31.43 10.26 -5.89
C GLN A 24 -31.74 10.63 -4.43
N HIS A 25 -31.71 11.93 -4.10
CA HIS A 25 -32.13 12.43 -2.80
C HIS A 25 -33.63 12.20 -2.56
N ASP A 26 -34.49 12.49 -3.53
CA ASP A 26 -35.92 12.18 -3.41
C ASP A 26 -36.18 10.68 -3.30
N ALA A 27 -35.43 9.86 -4.06
CA ALA A 27 -35.50 8.41 -3.97
C ALA A 27 -35.10 7.88 -2.57
N VAL A 28 -34.07 8.48 -1.94
CA VAL A 28 -33.65 8.09 -0.59
C VAL A 28 -34.72 8.42 0.44
N LEU A 29 -35.33 9.60 0.36
CA LEU A 29 -36.39 10.01 1.28
C LEU A 29 -37.68 9.18 1.11
N ALA A 30 -37.94 8.69 -0.11
CA ALA A 30 -39.06 7.81 -0.41
C ALA A 30 -38.81 6.33 -0.09
N HIS A 31 -37.56 5.93 0.17
CA HIS A 31 -37.22 4.53 0.39
C HIS A 31 -37.83 4.00 1.71
N PRO A 32 -38.52 2.84 1.72
CA PRO A 32 -39.26 2.35 2.89
C PRO A 32 -38.43 2.17 4.16
N GLU A 33 -37.15 1.81 4.01
CA GLU A 33 -36.24 1.60 5.14
C GLU A 33 -35.69 2.90 5.73
N THR A 34 -35.79 4.04 5.03
CA THR A 34 -35.21 5.32 5.48
C THR A 34 -35.81 5.77 6.80
N ALA A 35 -37.11 5.56 6.99
CA ALA A 35 -37.80 5.89 8.23
C ALA A 35 -37.36 5.04 9.43
N ALA A 36 -36.77 3.86 9.17
CA ALA A 36 -36.29 2.93 10.18
C ALA A 36 -34.78 3.01 10.41
N LEU A 37 -34.06 3.85 9.65
CA LEU A 37 -32.62 4.00 9.82
C LEU A 37 -32.30 4.60 11.20
N PRO A 38 -31.32 4.03 11.93
CA PRO A 38 -30.78 4.71 13.09
C PRO A 38 -30.04 5.98 12.65
N PRO A 39 -29.70 6.89 13.57
CA PRO A 39 -28.88 8.06 13.28
C PRO A 39 -27.60 7.66 12.54
N LEU A 40 -27.38 8.24 11.37
CA LEU A 40 -26.20 8.03 10.55
C LEU A 40 -25.04 8.84 11.14
N PRO A 41 -23.84 8.24 11.32
CA PRO A 41 -22.68 8.96 11.82
C PRO A 41 -22.22 10.13 10.95
N GLY A 42 -22.43 10.04 9.63
CA GLY A 42 -22.07 11.10 8.69
C GLY A 42 -22.48 10.82 7.24
N PRO A 43 -22.15 11.73 6.31
CA PRO A 43 -22.50 11.60 4.89
C PRO A 43 -21.90 10.36 4.22
N ALA A 44 -20.70 9.91 4.59
CA ALA A 44 -20.12 8.66 4.07
C ALA A 44 -21.00 7.43 4.39
N HIS A 45 -21.56 7.38 5.60
CA HIS A 45 -22.48 6.31 6.00
C HIS A 45 -23.81 6.38 5.23
N ALA A 46 -24.28 7.58 4.93
CA ALA A 46 -25.45 7.81 4.09
C ALA A 46 -25.21 7.29 2.66
N LEU A 47 -24.06 7.62 2.06
CA LEU A 47 -23.71 7.21 0.71
C LEU A 47 -23.51 5.69 0.62
N ALA A 48 -22.77 5.10 1.57
CA ALA A 48 -22.59 3.66 1.66
C ALA A 48 -23.94 2.93 1.80
N TRP A 49 -24.86 3.45 2.62
CA TRP A 49 -26.20 2.89 2.75
C TRP A 49 -26.97 2.94 1.43
N MET A 50 -26.95 4.07 0.72
CA MET A 50 -27.59 4.21 -0.59
C MET A 50 -27.03 3.20 -1.60
N ARG A 51 -25.71 2.95 -1.59
CA ARG A 51 -25.06 1.95 -2.45
C ARG A 51 -25.46 0.52 -2.12
N VAL A 52 -25.44 0.18 -0.83
CA VAL A 52 -25.88 -1.13 -0.35
C VAL A 52 -27.35 -1.42 -0.72
N ARG A 53 -28.19 -0.38 -0.82
CA ARG A 53 -29.59 -0.48 -1.25
C ARG A 53 -29.80 -0.31 -2.76
N GLY A 54 -28.74 -0.12 -3.53
CA GLY A 54 -28.82 0.04 -4.99
C GLY A 54 -29.53 1.32 -5.44
N LEU A 55 -29.57 2.35 -4.58
CA LEU A 55 -30.10 3.68 -4.91
C LEU A 55 -29.08 4.53 -5.67
N ILE A 56 -27.81 4.17 -5.58
CA ILE A 56 -26.70 4.73 -6.36
C ILE A 56 -25.71 3.61 -6.65
N THR A 57 -25.20 3.59 -7.89
CA THR A 57 -24.16 2.66 -8.35
C THR A 57 -22.77 3.25 -8.15
N GLN A 58 -21.73 2.42 -8.24
CA GLN A 58 -20.35 2.92 -8.19
C GLN A 58 -20.07 3.86 -9.36
N GLU A 59 -20.55 3.51 -10.55
CA GLU A 59 -20.36 4.30 -11.77
C GLU A 59 -21.03 5.68 -11.66
N GLU A 60 -22.17 5.78 -10.99
CA GLU A 60 -22.85 7.06 -10.73
C GLU A 60 -22.12 7.92 -9.70
N GLN A 61 -21.51 7.31 -8.68
CA GLN A 61 -20.64 8.00 -7.71
C GLN A 61 -19.38 8.52 -8.41
N ASP A 62 -18.70 7.67 -9.19
CA ASP A 62 -17.49 8.04 -9.94
C ASP A 62 -17.80 9.16 -10.94
N ALA A 63 -18.92 9.08 -11.65
CA ALA A 63 -19.37 10.14 -12.55
C ALA A 63 -19.75 11.43 -11.82
N ALA A 64 -20.17 11.37 -10.55
CA ALA A 64 -20.39 12.56 -9.73
C ALA A 64 -19.06 13.23 -9.38
N LEU A 65 -18.05 12.45 -8.95
CA LEU A 65 -16.71 12.94 -8.67
C LEU A 65 -16.06 13.56 -9.92
N ASP A 66 -16.12 12.90 -11.08
CA ASP A 66 -15.60 13.43 -12.34
C ASP A 66 -16.22 14.79 -12.70
N ARG A 67 -17.53 14.98 -12.43
CA ARG A 67 -18.23 16.27 -12.65
C ARG A 67 -17.78 17.35 -11.67
N ILE A 68 -17.52 16.98 -10.42
CA ILE A 68 -17.02 17.90 -9.39
C ILE A 68 -15.59 18.33 -9.73
N GLU A 69 -14.72 17.41 -10.12
CA GLU A 69 -13.33 17.68 -10.51
C GLU A 69 -13.24 18.53 -11.80
N SER A 70 -14.11 18.26 -12.78
CA SER A 70 -14.11 18.97 -14.07
C SER A 70 -14.82 20.33 -14.05
N ALA A 71 -15.37 20.75 -12.91
CA ALA A 71 -16.00 22.06 -12.78
C ALA A 71 -14.98 23.19 -13.01
N THR A 72 -15.31 24.14 -13.90
CA THR A 72 -14.43 25.26 -14.30
C THR A 72 -14.10 26.27 -13.19
N THR A 73 -14.72 26.11 -12.03
CA THR A 73 -14.53 26.90 -10.82
C THR A 73 -14.27 25.92 -9.70
N ASP A 74 -13.28 26.20 -8.84
CA ASP A 74 -12.96 25.39 -7.65
C ASP A 74 -14.26 25.08 -6.90
N HIS A 75 -14.72 23.82 -6.98
CA HIS A 75 -15.96 23.43 -6.32
C HIS A 75 -15.70 23.48 -4.81
N PRO A 76 -16.47 24.26 -4.04
CA PRO A 76 -16.15 24.55 -2.63
C PRO A 76 -16.14 23.32 -1.71
N HIS A 77 -16.61 22.18 -2.23
CA HIS A 77 -16.71 20.90 -1.51
C HIS A 77 -16.01 19.74 -2.26
N ALA A 78 -15.08 20.01 -3.17
CA ALA A 78 -14.42 18.95 -3.96
C ALA A 78 -13.63 17.95 -3.08
N ASP A 79 -12.85 18.47 -2.14
CA ASP A 79 -12.07 17.65 -1.19
C ASP A 79 -13.02 16.82 -0.31
N ASP A 80 -14.01 17.47 0.33
CA ASP A 80 -15.00 16.81 1.18
C ASP A 80 -15.77 15.71 0.43
N ALA A 81 -16.17 15.96 -0.82
CA ALA A 81 -16.88 14.98 -1.64
C ALA A 81 -16.02 13.75 -1.95
N THR A 82 -14.72 13.96 -2.19
CA THR A 82 -13.77 12.89 -2.47
C THR A 82 -13.56 12.02 -1.23
N ASP A 83 -13.29 12.64 -0.07
CA ASP A 83 -13.11 11.94 1.20
C ASP A 83 -14.36 11.09 1.54
N ILE A 84 -15.56 11.67 1.38
CA ILE A 84 -16.83 10.99 1.66
C ILE A 84 -17.05 9.78 0.74
N ALA A 85 -16.68 9.89 -0.54
CA ALA A 85 -16.80 8.79 -1.48
C ALA A 85 -15.83 7.64 -1.16
N ILE A 86 -14.60 7.96 -0.73
CA ILE A 86 -13.60 6.97 -0.30
C ILE A 86 -14.08 6.24 0.96
N ASP A 87 -14.52 7.00 1.98
CA ASP A 87 -15.04 6.41 3.22
C ASP A 87 -16.26 5.53 2.93
N ALA A 88 -17.15 5.97 2.02
CA ALA A 88 -18.31 5.17 1.63
C ALA A 88 -17.94 3.87 0.92
N ASP A 89 -16.88 3.85 0.10
CA ASP A 89 -16.35 2.65 -0.54
C ASP A 89 -15.89 1.61 0.47
N ASP A 90 -15.19 2.04 1.52
CA ASP A 90 -14.70 1.15 2.58
C ASP A 90 -15.86 0.59 3.42
N LEU A 91 -16.83 1.43 3.73
CA LEU A 91 -18.06 1.01 4.41
C LEU A 91 -18.88 -0.01 3.57
N VAL A 92 -18.90 0.12 2.24
CA VAL A 92 -19.55 -0.85 1.33
C VAL A 92 -18.80 -2.19 1.31
N ASP A 93 -17.46 -2.17 1.30
CA ASP A 93 -16.64 -3.38 1.35
C ASP A 93 -16.86 -4.14 2.67
N LEU A 94 -16.93 -3.43 3.79
CA LEU A 94 -17.27 -4.00 5.11
C LEU A 94 -18.71 -4.54 5.14
N ALA A 95 -19.65 -3.83 4.51
CA ALA A 95 -21.05 -4.25 4.41
C ALA A 95 -21.20 -5.58 3.66
N GLY A 96 -20.38 -5.80 2.62
CA GLY A 96 -20.30 -7.05 1.86
C GLY A 96 -19.69 -8.23 2.63
N GLN A 97 -18.93 -7.95 3.68
CA GLN A 97 -18.34 -8.94 4.57
C GLN A 97 -19.19 -9.23 5.82
N GLY A 98 -20.30 -8.51 5.99
CA GLY A 98 -21.15 -8.63 7.17
C GLY A 98 -20.58 -7.95 8.42
N ILE A 99 -19.56 -7.10 8.26
CA ILE A 99 -18.96 -6.28 9.32
C ILE A 99 -19.80 -5.02 9.44
N THR A 100 -20.66 -4.96 10.46
CA THR A 100 -21.74 -3.96 10.56
C THR A 100 -22.00 -3.56 12.01
N HIS A 101 -22.77 -2.49 12.22
CA HIS A 101 -23.24 -2.09 13.55
C HIS A 101 -24.02 -3.19 14.28
N GLU A 102 -24.75 -4.03 13.55
CA GLU A 102 -25.45 -5.20 14.09
C GLU A 102 -24.44 -6.22 14.65
N ALA A 103 -23.41 -6.55 13.88
CA ALA A 103 -22.36 -7.48 14.30
C ALA A 103 -21.61 -6.96 15.54
N LEU A 104 -21.25 -5.68 15.56
CA LEU A 104 -20.63 -5.03 16.73
C LEU A 104 -21.56 -5.05 17.95
N GLY A 105 -22.86 -4.79 17.75
CA GLY A 105 -23.85 -4.88 18.81
C GLY A 105 -23.97 -6.28 19.39
N ALA A 106 -23.91 -7.31 18.54
CA ALA A 106 -23.97 -8.70 18.96
C ALA A 106 -22.70 -9.13 19.71
N LEU A 107 -21.50 -8.77 19.21
CA LEU A 107 -20.23 -9.04 19.91
C LEU A 107 -20.19 -8.38 21.30
N HIS A 108 -20.67 -7.15 21.41
CA HIS A 108 -20.76 -6.46 22.70
C HIS A 108 -21.76 -7.11 23.64
N LYS A 109 -22.95 -7.48 23.14
CA LYS A 109 -23.98 -8.18 23.91
C LYS A 109 -23.47 -9.52 24.44
N ASP A 110 -22.65 -10.21 23.67
CA ASP A 110 -22.03 -11.47 24.04
C ASP A 110 -20.77 -11.26 24.91
N GLY A 111 -20.43 -10.04 25.29
CA GLY A 111 -19.28 -9.72 26.13
C GLY A 111 -17.94 -10.13 25.51
N LEU A 112 -17.85 -10.12 24.19
CA LEU A 112 -16.62 -10.39 23.44
C LEU A 112 -15.82 -9.10 23.18
N ILE A 113 -16.47 -7.95 23.23
CA ILE A 113 -15.86 -6.61 23.19
C ILE A 113 -16.53 -5.71 24.24
N ASP A 114 -15.80 -4.71 24.74
CA ASP A 114 -16.36 -3.72 25.64
C ASP A 114 -17.17 -2.64 24.89
N ALA A 115 -17.72 -1.68 25.64
CA ALA A 115 -18.53 -0.62 25.08
C ALA A 115 -17.68 0.41 24.31
N GLU A 116 -16.42 0.62 24.72
CA GLU A 116 -15.52 1.59 24.10
C GLU A 116 -15.08 1.10 22.72
N THR A 117 -14.59 -0.13 22.60
CA THR A 117 -14.27 -0.77 21.31
C THR A 117 -15.47 -0.75 20.38
N ARG A 118 -16.67 -1.06 20.89
CA ARG A 118 -17.91 -1.03 20.09
C ARG A 118 -18.20 0.37 19.55
N ASP A 119 -18.09 1.40 20.38
CA ASP A 119 -18.47 2.76 20.00
C ASP A 119 -17.45 3.42 19.07
N ILE A 120 -16.16 3.11 19.23
CA ILE A 120 -15.11 3.47 18.27
C ILE A 120 -15.38 2.78 16.93
N ALA A 121 -15.53 1.45 16.93
CA ALA A 121 -15.73 0.68 15.70
C ALA A 121 -17.02 1.05 14.94
N ARG A 122 -18.03 1.62 15.61
CA ARG A 122 -19.26 2.12 14.97
C ARG A 122 -19.03 3.33 14.07
N GLN A 123 -17.97 4.10 14.29
CA GLN A 123 -17.61 5.20 13.38
C GLN A 123 -17.01 4.67 12.07
N GLU A 124 -16.43 3.47 12.10
CA GLU A 124 -15.65 2.88 11.01
C GLU A 124 -16.40 1.73 10.30
N THR A 125 -17.67 1.49 10.65
CA THR A 125 -18.44 0.37 10.11
C THR A 125 -19.80 0.81 9.59
N PRO A 126 -20.31 0.13 8.54
CA PRO A 126 -21.60 0.48 7.98
C PRO A 126 -22.73 0.18 8.97
N VAL A 127 -23.74 1.05 8.94
CA VAL A 127 -24.95 0.89 9.74
C VAL A 127 -25.69 -0.39 9.37
N THR A 128 -25.69 -0.78 8.10
CA THR A 128 -26.34 -2.00 7.60
C THR A 128 -25.48 -2.73 6.58
N GLY A 129 -25.54 -4.05 6.56
CA GLY A 129 -24.87 -4.90 5.57
C GLY A 129 -25.68 -5.14 4.30
N SER A 130 -25.01 -5.66 3.27
CA SER A 130 -25.63 -6.32 2.10
C SER A 130 -25.73 -7.84 2.30
N VAL A 131 -25.04 -8.39 3.30
CA VAL A 131 -25.08 -9.77 3.76
C VAL A 131 -25.40 -9.83 5.26
N PRO A 132 -25.79 -11.00 5.82
CA PRO A 132 -26.01 -11.15 7.24
C PRO A 132 -24.78 -10.81 8.09
N ALA A 133 -25.01 -10.32 9.32
CA ALA A 133 -23.96 -9.98 10.27
C ALA A 133 -22.99 -11.17 10.53
N ALA A 134 -21.71 -10.94 10.34
CA ALA A 134 -20.66 -11.95 10.47
C ALA A 134 -19.80 -11.67 11.71
N LEU A 135 -20.23 -12.19 12.87
CA LEU A 135 -19.56 -11.96 14.16
C LEU A 135 -18.07 -12.40 14.16
N PRO A 136 -17.69 -13.59 13.64
CA PRO A 136 -16.28 -14.00 13.60
C PRO A 136 -15.42 -13.09 12.72
N ALA A 137 -15.92 -12.69 11.55
CA ALA A 137 -15.23 -11.78 10.64
C ALA A 137 -15.08 -10.39 11.27
N THR A 138 -16.12 -9.90 11.95
CA THR A 138 -16.09 -8.61 12.67
C THR A 138 -15.07 -8.64 13.82
N LEU A 139 -15.02 -9.73 14.60
CA LEU A 139 -14.06 -9.86 15.70
C LEU A 139 -12.62 -9.98 15.19
N ALA A 140 -12.39 -10.70 14.09
CA ALA A 140 -11.09 -10.77 13.43
C ALA A 140 -10.67 -9.39 12.91
N TRP A 141 -11.57 -8.68 12.23
CA TRP A 141 -11.34 -7.33 11.71
C TRP A 141 -10.95 -6.33 12.80
N LEU A 142 -11.61 -6.36 13.97
CA LEU A 142 -11.24 -5.50 15.10
C LEU A 142 -9.80 -5.73 15.56
N VAL A 143 -9.30 -6.97 15.50
CA VAL A 143 -7.93 -7.31 15.90
C VAL A 143 -6.93 -6.93 14.81
N THR A 144 -7.28 -7.12 13.54
CA THR A 144 -6.38 -6.81 12.41
C THR A 144 -6.25 -5.31 12.16
N GLU A 145 -7.32 -4.53 12.38
CA GLU A 145 -7.31 -3.06 12.31
C GLU A 145 -6.88 -2.41 13.63
N GLU A 146 -6.38 -3.20 14.59
CA GLU A 146 -5.87 -2.74 15.89
C GLU A 146 -6.89 -1.97 16.78
N LEU A 147 -8.18 -2.02 16.45
CA LEU A 147 -9.28 -1.49 17.28
C LEU A 147 -9.51 -2.33 18.55
N LEU A 148 -9.05 -3.58 18.54
CA LEU A 148 -8.98 -4.47 19.69
C LEU A 148 -7.56 -5.01 19.81
N GLU A 149 -6.88 -4.67 20.90
CA GLU A 149 -5.53 -5.17 21.15
C GLU A 149 -5.49 -6.71 21.16
N LYS A 150 -4.48 -7.27 20.51
CA LYS A 150 -4.27 -8.73 20.46
C LYS A 150 -4.19 -9.35 21.87
N ALA A 151 -3.59 -8.66 22.83
CA ALA A 151 -3.52 -9.13 24.22
C ALA A 151 -4.91 -9.22 24.87
N SER A 152 -5.78 -8.25 24.61
CA SER A 152 -7.17 -8.25 25.08
C SER A 152 -7.98 -9.37 24.42
N PHE A 153 -7.83 -9.58 23.12
CA PHE A 153 -8.46 -10.70 22.41
C PHE A 153 -8.01 -12.08 22.95
N GLU A 154 -6.72 -12.25 23.21
CA GLU A 154 -6.15 -13.45 23.83
C GLU A 154 -6.70 -13.69 25.24
N ALA A 155 -6.85 -12.64 26.04
CA ALA A 155 -7.47 -12.72 27.36
C ALA A 155 -8.96 -13.14 27.27
N THR A 156 -9.71 -12.57 26.32
CA THR A 156 -11.10 -12.97 26.04
C THR A 156 -11.19 -14.42 25.60
N ARG A 157 -10.27 -14.90 24.75
CA ARG A 157 -10.21 -16.31 24.34
C ARG A 157 -9.96 -17.25 25.52
N ALA A 158 -9.02 -16.89 26.40
CA ALA A 158 -8.75 -17.66 27.61
C ALA A 158 -9.96 -17.69 28.55
N GLN A 159 -10.66 -16.57 28.71
CA GLN A 159 -11.88 -16.48 29.50
C GLN A 159 -12.97 -17.39 28.92
N VAL A 160 -13.27 -17.28 27.63
CA VAL A 160 -14.29 -18.09 26.94
C VAL A 160 -13.95 -19.59 27.01
N ALA A 161 -12.67 -19.96 26.90
CA ALA A 161 -12.24 -21.35 27.04
C ALA A 161 -12.42 -21.91 28.47
N ALA A 162 -12.42 -21.05 29.48
CA ALA A 162 -12.63 -21.43 30.88
C ALA A 162 -14.12 -21.48 31.28
N GLU A 163 -15.04 -21.08 30.38
CA GLU A 163 -16.46 -21.07 30.68
C GLU A 163 -17.08 -22.47 30.72
N PRO A 164 -17.98 -22.74 31.68
CA PRO A 164 -18.72 -24.00 31.72
C PRO A 164 -19.60 -24.16 30.47
N ALA A 165 -19.69 -25.39 29.96
CA ALA A 165 -20.38 -25.72 28.71
C ALA A 165 -21.91 -25.51 28.81
N PHE A 166 -22.34 -24.27 28.57
CA PHE A 166 -23.73 -23.88 28.34
C PHE A 166 -23.90 -23.39 26.89
N ALA A 167 -25.13 -23.34 26.38
CA ALA A 167 -25.41 -23.00 24.98
C ALA A 167 -24.77 -21.67 24.51
N LEU A 168 -24.80 -20.63 25.36
CA LEU A 168 -24.17 -19.34 25.06
C LEU A 168 -22.64 -19.39 25.09
N ALA A 169 -22.04 -20.20 25.97
CA ALA A 169 -20.59 -20.38 26.03
C ALA A 169 -20.07 -21.13 24.79
N ALA A 170 -20.84 -22.10 24.28
CA ALA A 170 -20.51 -22.82 23.05
C ALA A 170 -20.50 -21.89 21.82
N GLU A 171 -21.46 -20.97 21.73
CA GLU A 171 -21.53 -19.99 20.64
C GLU A 171 -20.39 -18.97 20.71
N ARG A 172 -20.09 -18.44 21.91
CA ARG A 172 -18.93 -17.55 22.12
C ARG A 172 -17.62 -18.24 21.77
N ALA A 173 -17.45 -19.50 22.17
CA ALA A 173 -16.27 -20.30 21.82
C ALA A 173 -16.16 -20.50 20.30
N ARG A 174 -17.28 -20.76 19.60
CA ARG A 174 -17.31 -20.86 18.14
C ARG A 174 -16.85 -19.56 17.49
N ILE A 175 -17.41 -18.41 17.91
CA ILE A 175 -17.08 -17.09 17.35
C ILE A 175 -15.59 -16.79 17.51
N VAL A 176 -15.04 -16.95 18.71
CA VAL A 176 -13.63 -16.65 18.98
C VAL A 176 -12.68 -17.60 18.24
N ASN A 177 -13.03 -18.88 18.13
CA ASN A 177 -12.21 -19.85 17.39
C ASN A 177 -12.21 -19.59 15.88
N GLU A 178 -13.37 -19.25 15.30
CA GLU A 178 -13.46 -18.86 13.88
C GLU A 178 -12.74 -17.53 13.62
N ALA A 179 -12.84 -16.55 14.52
CA ALA A 179 -12.08 -15.30 14.43
C ALA A 179 -10.56 -15.56 14.48
N GLN A 180 -10.10 -16.43 15.39
CA GLN A 180 -8.70 -16.84 15.44
C GLN A 180 -8.26 -17.52 14.14
N ALA A 181 -9.09 -18.39 13.56
CA ALA A 181 -8.78 -19.04 12.30
C ALA A 181 -8.64 -18.04 11.15
N LEU A 182 -9.43 -16.96 11.14
CA LEU A 182 -9.30 -15.87 10.17
C LEU A 182 -8.01 -15.06 10.40
N ILE A 183 -7.70 -14.70 11.65
CA ILE A 183 -6.44 -14.02 12.02
C ILE A 183 -5.22 -14.88 11.65
N ASP A 184 -5.29 -16.18 11.93
CA ASP A 184 -4.23 -17.13 11.60
C ASP A 184 -4.13 -17.36 10.09
N ALA A 185 -5.25 -17.38 9.36
CA ALA A 185 -5.23 -17.49 7.91
C ALA A 185 -4.57 -16.27 7.27
N ASP A 186 -4.86 -15.08 7.78
CA ASP A 186 -4.20 -13.83 7.39
C ASP A 186 -2.69 -13.89 7.68
N ALA A 187 -2.30 -14.26 8.91
CA ALA A 187 -0.90 -14.45 9.29
C ALA A 187 -0.20 -15.61 8.52
N GLN A 188 -0.94 -16.66 8.12
CA GLN A 188 -0.43 -17.78 7.35
C GLN A 188 -0.27 -17.43 5.87
N LEU A 189 -1.16 -16.63 5.29
CA LEU A 189 -0.95 -16.04 3.97
C LEU A 189 0.35 -15.22 3.98
N MET A 190 0.56 -14.42 5.01
CA MET A 190 1.78 -13.63 5.19
C MET A 190 3.04 -14.47 5.45
N SER A 191 2.96 -15.59 6.19
CA SER A 191 4.13 -16.44 6.52
C SER A 191 4.43 -17.54 5.50
N THR A 192 3.44 -18.06 4.77
CA THR A 192 3.64 -18.97 3.62
C THR A 192 4.27 -18.23 2.46
N TRP A 193 3.98 -16.93 2.29
CA TRP A 193 4.71 -16.03 1.43
C TRP A 193 6.20 -15.92 1.81
N LYS A 194 6.50 -15.76 3.11
CA LYS A 194 7.87 -15.68 3.68
C LYS A 194 8.69 -16.98 3.52
N SER A 195 8.05 -18.15 3.51
CA SER A 195 8.72 -19.46 3.45
C SER A 195 8.84 -20.06 2.04
N ASN A 196 7.90 -19.79 1.13
CA ASN A 196 7.97 -20.26 -0.26
C ASN A 196 8.98 -19.48 -1.12
N THR A 197 9.30 -18.24 -0.77
CA THR A 197 10.39 -17.45 -1.38
C THR A 197 11.78 -18.02 -1.07
N GLN A 198 11.95 -18.71 0.07
CA GLN A 198 13.24 -19.30 0.46
C GLN A 198 13.46 -20.70 -0.13
N ARG A 199 12.39 -21.50 -0.34
CA ARG A 199 12.47 -22.87 -0.89
C ARG A 199 12.57 -22.92 -2.42
N THR A 200 12.01 -21.95 -3.14
CA THR A 200 11.98 -21.95 -4.61
C THR A 200 13.32 -21.58 -5.27
N ARG A 201 14.27 -20.97 -4.53
CA ARG A 201 15.63 -20.69 -5.05
C ARG A 201 16.55 -21.92 -5.14
N ARG A 202 16.23 -23.03 -4.49
CA ARG A 202 17.18 -24.16 -4.38
C ARG A 202 16.95 -25.30 -5.39
N ASN A 203 15.78 -25.39 -6.02
CA ASN A 203 15.40 -26.52 -6.89
C ASN A 203 14.92 -26.14 -8.31
N GLY A 204 15.05 -24.87 -8.73
CA GLY A 204 14.54 -24.38 -10.02
C GLY A 204 15.32 -24.79 -11.26
N ALA A 205 16.46 -25.48 -11.14
CA ALA A 205 17.34 -25.80 -12.26
C ALA A 205 17.07 -27.15 -12.96
N LEU A 206 16.17 -28.00 -12.47
CA LEU A 206 15.96 -29.33 -13.05
C LEU A 206 14.47 -29.71 -13.05
N LYS A 207 13.79 -29.44 -14.18
CA LYS A 207 12.63 -30.15 -14.78
C LYS A 207 11.73 -29.18 -15.57
N PHE A 208 12.22 -28.76 -16.72
CA PHE A 208 11.35 -28.50 -17.88
C PHE A 208 11.30 -29.79 -18.69
N LEU A 209 10.13 -30.43 -18.80
CA LEU A 209 9.71 -31.20 -19.98
C LEU A 209 8.29 -31.74 -19.81
N LEU A 210 7.44 -31.41 -20.80
CA LEU A 210 6.12 -31.99 -21.14
C LEU A 210 4.99 -31.60 -20.17
N THR A 211 3.85 -31.04 -20.59
CA THR A 211 3.02 -31.46 -21.73
C THR A 211 2.08 -30.34 -22.17
N VAL A 212 2.10 -30.00 -23.47
CA VAL A 212 1.02 -29.33 -24.20
C VAL A 212 0.11 -30.42 -24.77
N LEU A 213 -1.23 -30.31 -24.64
CA LEU A 213 -2.21 -30.52 -25.73
C LEU A 213 -3.68 -30.56 -25.22
N VAL A 214 -4.43 -29.52 -25.64
CA VAL A 214 -5.77 -29.52 -26.27
C VAL A 214 -7.01 -29.93 -25.48
N LEU A 215 -7.98 -28.99 -25.44
CA LEU A 215 -9.40 -29.06 -25.89
C LEU A 215 -10.02 -27.69 -25.49
N GLY A 216 -10.64 -26.83 -26.31
CA GLY A 216 -11.18 -26.92 -27.66
C GLY A 216 -12.56 -26.25 -27.69
N GLY A 217 -12.63 -24.97 -28.09
CA GLY A 217 -13.85 -24.35 -28.64
C GLY A 217 -14.57 -23.31 -27.76
N GLY A 218 -14.48 -22.02 -28.15
CA GLY A 218 -15.56 -21.05 -27.85
C GLY A 218 -15.23 -19.74 -27.13
N LEU A 219 -13.99 -19.22 -27.12
CA LEU A 219 -13.68 -17.92 -26.48
C LEU A 219 -12.63 -17.12 -27.29
N GLY A 220 -13.03 -16.68 -28.48
CA GLY A 220 -12.15 -16.12 -29.51
C GLY A 220 -11.56 -14.71 -29.28
N TRP A 221 -11.62 -14.14 -28.07
CA TRP A 221 -10.97 -12.84 -27.79
C TRP A 221 -10.15 -12.79 -26.49
N TYR A 222 -10.31 -13.75 -25.58
CA TYR A 222 -9.65 -13.75 -24.27
C TYR A 222 -8.28 -14.44 -24.24
N LEU A 223 -7.79 -14.98 -25.38
CA LEU A 223 -6.51 -15.68 -25.46
C LEU A 223 -5.35 -14.85 -26.04
N LEU A 224 -5.56 -13.55 -26.29
CA LEU A 224 -4.57 -12.65 -26.89
C LEU A 224 -4.13 -11.48 -25.99
N ALA A 225 -4.62 -11.40 -24.75
CA ALA A 225 -4.11 -10.48 -23.74
C ALA A 225 -3.74 -11.28 -22.48
N PRO A 226 -2.45 -11.43 -22.11
CA PRO A 226 -2.12 -11.91 -20.77
C PRO A 226 -2.78 -10.95 -19.78
N ALA A 227 -3.46 -11.47 -18.76
CA ALA A 227 -4.19 -10.71 -17.74
C ALA A 227 -3.42 -9.43 -17.37
N GLY A 228 -3.89 -8.32 -17.94
CA GLY A 228 -3.11 -7.09 -18.07
C GLY A 228 -2.97 -6.46 -16.70
N VAL A 229 -1.73 -6.21 -16.29
CA VAL A 229 -1.45 -5.36 -15.14
C VAL A 229 -2.21 -4.05 -15.34
N PRO A 230 -3.03 -3.60 -14.37
CA PRO A 230 -3.80 -2.37 -14.49
C PRO A 230 -2.95 -1.19 -14.99
N GLY A 231 -3.58 -0.27 -15.71
CA GLY A 231 -2.94 1.00 -16.08
C GLY A 231 -2.60 1.82 -14.84
N CYS A 232 -1.63 2.72 -14.94
CA CYS A 232 -1.26 3.62 -13.84
C CYS A 232 -2.44 4.53 -13.43
N ASP A 233 -3.32 4.86 -14.36
CA ASP A 233 -4.50 5.69 -14.17
C ASP A 233 -5.80 4.89 -14.06
N ALA A 234 -5.73 3.55 -14.01
CA ALA A 234 -6.91 2.71 -13.90
C ALA A 234 -7.67 2.99 -12.60
N ALA A 235 -9.00 2.93 -12.64
CA ALA A 235 -9.87 3.22 -11.49
C ALA A 235 -9.50 2.40 -10.24
N SER A 236 -9.17 1.11 -10.40
CA SER A 236 -8.69 0.24 -9.32
C SER A 236 -7.37 0.69 -8.71
N THR A 237 -6.49 1.29 -9.52
CA THR A 237 -5.19 1.79 -9.07
C THR A 237 -5.34 3.12 -8.34
N ARG A 238 -6.18 4.04 -8.86
CA ARG A 238 -6.54 5.29 -8.18
C ARG A 238 -7.15 5.01 -6.81
N LYS A 239 -8.19 4.16 -6.76
CA LYS A 239 -8.81 3.73 -5.49
C LYS A 239 -7.80 3.19 -4.47
N THR A 240 -6.81 2.41 -4.91
CA THR A 240 -5.76 1.90 -4.02
C THR A 240 -4.84 3.00 -3.51
N LEU A 241 -4.46 3.94 -4.39
CA LEU A 241 -3.60 5.07 -4.06
C LEU A 241 -4.29 6.07 -3.14
N ASP A 242 -5.56 6.37 -3.38
CA ASP A 242 -6.36 7.29 -2.57
C ASP A 242 -6.54 6.74 -1.14
N ARG A 243 -6.82 5.43 -1.00
CA ARG A 243 -6.82 4.74 0.31
C ARG A 243 -5.48 4.86 1.04
N LEU A 244 -4.37 4.76 0.33
CA LEU A 244 -3.05 4.92 0.92
C LEU A 244 -2.81 6.37 1.40
N MET A 245 -3.22 7.37 0.62
CA MET A 245 -3.08 8.78 1.02
C MET A 245 -3.95 9.13 2.22
N PHE A 246 -5.18 8.62 2.26
CA PHE A 246 -6.06 8.78 3.41
C PHE A 246 -5.43 8.24 4.69
N ARG A 247 -4.89 7.02 4.65
CA ARG A 247 -4.18 6.44 5.80
C ARG A 247 -2.98 7.27 6.24
N VAL A 248 -2.20 7.79 5.29
CA VAL A 248 -1.07 8.68 5.60
C VAL A 248 -1.55 9.98 6.25
N GLY A 249 -2.60 10.61 5.71
CA GLY A 249 -3.19 11.82 6.27
C GLY A 249 -3.72 11.60 7.70
N MET A 250 -4.38 10.46 7.93
CA MET A 250 -4.88 10.06 9.23
C MET A 250 -3.75 9.79 10.23
N ASP A 251 -2.70 9.08 9.82
CA ASP A 251 -1.53 8.82 10.66
C ASP A 251 -0.86 10.13 11.11
N VAL A 252 -0.63 11.06 10.19
CA VAL A 252 -0.09 12.39 10.49
C VAL A 252 -1.02 13.16 11.43
N ARG A 253 -2.33 13.11 11.23
CA ARG A 253 -3.32 13.78 12.08
C ARG A 253 -3.31 13.22 13.51
N MET A 254 -3.15 11.90 13.67
CA MET A 254 -3.07 11.24 14.96
C MET A 254 -1.76 11.54 15.70
N HIS A 255 -0.66 11.69 14.97
CA HIS A 255 0.66 11.99 15.55
C HIS A 255 0.91 13.49 15.78
N THR A 256 0.11 14.37 15.15
CA THR A 256 0.17 15.82 15.38
C THR A 256 -0.45 16.13 16.73
N ILE A 257 0.34 16.59 17.70
CA ILE A 257 -0.11 16.87 19.09
C ILE A 257 -0.87 18.20 19.16
N ASP A 258 -0.44 19.19 18.38
CA ASP A 258 -1.02 20.54 18.34
C ASP A 258 -2.41 20.52 17.68
N PRO A 259 -3.49 20.91 18.40
CA PRO A 259 -4.85 20.88 17.87
C PRO A 259 -5.11 21.86 16.73
N GLU A 260 -4.40 22.99 16.65
CA GLU A 260 -4.55 23.94 15.52
C GLU A 260 -3.91 23.34 14.26
N GLN A 261 -2.69 22.80 14.39
CA GLN A 261 -2.02 22.12 13.27
C GLN A 261 -2.75 20.85 12.83
N ARG A 262 -3.36 20.11 13.78
CA ARG A 262 -4.15 18.90 13.47
C ARG A 262 -5.37 19.20 12.60
N ALA A 263 -6.02 20.35 12.81
CA ALA A 263 -7.16 20.79 12.01
C ALA A 263 -6.76 21.19 10.58
N ASP A 264 -5.51 21.62 10.40
CA ASP A 264 -4.95 22.00 9.10
C ASP A 264 -4.34 20.81 8.32
N VAL A 265 -4.21 19.62 8.92
CA VAL A 265 -3.76 18.41 8.22
C VAL A 265 -4.82 17.98 7.20
N ARG A 266 -4.52 18.21 5.91
CA ARG A 266 -5.33 17.74 4.78
C ARG A 266 -4.80 16.41 4.24
N THR A 267 -5.72 15.57 3.77
CA THR A 267 -5.38 14.38 3.00
C THR A 267 -4.66 14.79 1.72
N PRO A 268 -3.46 14.24 1.42
CA PRO A 268 -2.79 14.54 0.17
C PRO A 268 -3.59 13.99 -1.01
N THR A 269 -3.75 14.77 -2.07
CA THR A 269 -4.43 14.32 -3.29
C THR A 269 -3.42 13.83 -4.32
N ILE A 270 -3.80 12.81 -5.09
CA ILE A 270 -2.95 12.24 -6.15
C ILE A 270 -3.49 12.65 -7.51
N GLY A 271 -2.63 13.27 -8.30
CA GLY A 271 -2.93 13.69 -9.66
C GLY A 271 -1.82 13.34 -10.64
N ALA A 272 -2.07 13.64 -11.93
CA ALA A 272 -1.08 13.52 -13.00
C ALA A 272 -0.37 12.15 -13.06
N LEU A 273 -1.14 11.06 -12.91
CA LEU A 273 -0.64 9.68 -12.96
C LEU A 273 -0.09 9.39 -14.37
N ARG A 274 1.14 8.89 -14.46
CA ARG A 274 1.80 8.55 -15.73
C ARG A 274 2.52 7.23 -15.64
N GLU A 275 2.44 6.47 -16.73
CA GLU A 275 3.29 5.30 -16.92
C GLU A 275 4.70 5.71 -17.33
N VAL A 276 5.68 5.20 -16.60
CA VAL A 276 7.11 5.30 -16.96
C VAL A 276 7.49 4.15 -17.90
N GLY A 277 6.97 2.95 -17.65
CA GLY A 277 7.12 1.81 -18.55
C GLY A 277 6.64 0.48 -17.97
N TYR A 278 6.58 -0.54 -18.81
CA TYR A 278 6.06 -1.87 -18.48
C TYR A 278 7.07 -2.99 -18.79
N ARG A 279 7.53 -3.68 -17.75
CA ARG A 279 8.39 -4.87 -17.87
C ARG A 279 7.53 -6.11 -18.05
N LYS A 280 7.31 -6.49 -19.32
CA LYS A 280 6.44 -7.59 -19.72
C LYS A 280 6.81 -8.93 -19.08
N ALA A 281 8.10 -9.24 -19.01
CA ALA A 281 8.60 -10.50 -18.45
C ALA A 281 8.24 -10.68 -16.97
N ASP A 282 8.24 -9.56 -16.22
CA ASP A 282 7.99 -9.56 -14.78
C ASP A 282 6.53 -9.25 -14.44
N ARG A 283 5.72 -8.87 -15.45
CA ARG A 283 4.37 -8.30 -15.27
C ARG A 283 4.38 -7.17 -14.24
N VAL A 284 5.33 -6.24 -14.34
CA VAL A 284 5.41 -5.05 -13.46
C VAL A 284 5.37 -3.78 -14.28
N ARG A 285 4.48 -2.85 -13.89
CA ARG A 285 4.37 -1.50 -14.45
C ARG A 285 4.95 -0.50 -13.46
N GLY A 286 5.81 0.40 -13.93
CA GLY A 286 6.32 1.52 -13.16
C GLY A 286 5.55 2.78 -13.48
N CYS A 287 5.12 3.50 -12.45
CA CYS A 287 4.26 4.66 -12.56
C CYS A 287 4.80 5.81 -11.71
N THR A 288 4.54 7.04 -12.14
CA THR A 288 4.72 8.25 -11.33
C THR A 288 3.39 8.95 -11.15
N ALA A 289 3.27 9.73 -10.08
CA ALA A 289 2.15 10.63 -9.85
C ALA A 289 2.64 11.87 -9.11
N VAL A 290 1.80 12.89 -9.04
CA VAL A 290 2.04 14.10 -8.26
C VAL A 290 1.12 14.05 -7.05
N ILE A 291 1.73 14.07 -5.86
CA ILE A 291 1.02 14.29 -4.60
C ILE A 291 0.90 15.80 -4.41
N THR A 292 -0.30 16.28 -4.08
CA THR A 292 -0.54 17.68 -3.71
C THR A 292 -1.01 17.72 -2.26
N GLN A 293 -0.34 18.51 -1.42
CA GLN A 293 -0.72 18.75 -0.04
C GLN A 293 -0.70 20.26 0.22
N GLY A 294 -1.87 20.90 0.28
CA GLY A 294 -1.96 22.36 0.28
C GLY A 294 -1.35 22.94 -1.00
N ASP A 295 -0.39 23.86 -0.86
CA ASP A 295 0.34 24.44 -1.99
C ASP A 295 1.56 23.60 -2.43
N ASP A 296 1.96 22.61 -1.62
CA ASP A 296 3.12 21.78 -1.89
C ASP A 296 2.78 20.67 -2.89
N LYS A 297 3.67 20.50 -3.88
CA LYS A 297 3.55 19.48 -4.92
C LYS A 297 4.82 18.66 -4.99
N ASP A 298 4.68 17.39 -4.66
CA ASP A 298 5.78 16.44 -4.70
C ASP A 298 5.52 15.32 -5.70
N GLU A 299 6.58 14.86 -6.35
CA GLU A 299 6.50 13.72 -7.24
C GLU A 299 6.65 12.43 -6.43
N MET A 300 5.68 11.52 -6.58
CA MET A 300 5.76 10.17 -6.06
C MET A 300 5.91 9.15 -7.19
N ALA A 301 6.31 7.95 -6.83
CA ALA A 301 6.29 6.82 -7.74
C ALA A 301 5.81 5.55 -7.05
N TYR A 302 5.31 4.63 -7.87
CA TYR A 302 4.80 3.34 -7.43
C TYR A 302 4.94 2.31 -8.54
N THR A 303 4.81 1.05 -8.16
CA THR A 303 4.80 -0.08 -9.09
C THR A 303 3.52 -0.88 -8.93
N ILE A 304 3.01 -1.40 -10.04
CA ILE A 304 1.87 -2.32 -10.07
C ILE A 304 2.39 -3.65 -10.57
N GLY A 305 2.20 -4.71 -9.80
CA GLY A 305 2.63 -6.04 -10.21
C GLY A 305 1.99 -7.12 -9.36
N PRO A 306 2.20 -8.39 -9.73
CA PRO A 306 1.55 -9.47 -9.02
C PRO A 306 2.06 -9.58 -7.58
N VAL A 307 1.20 -10.03 -6.67
CA VAL A 307 1.57 -10.29 -5.27
C VAL A 307 2.64 -11.38 -5.16
N ALA A 308 2.68 -12.31 -6.12
CA ALA A 308 3.68 -13.36 -6.23
C ALA A 308 3.98 -13.70 -7.71
N PRO A 309 5.14 -14.31 -8.02
CA PRO A 309 5.44 -14.75 -9.38
C PRO A 309 4.32 -15.63 -9.94
N LYS A 310 3.75 -15.22 -11.08
CA LYS A 310 2.59 -15.86 -11.75
C LYS A 310 1.24 -15.73 -11.03
N SER A 311 1.13 -14.95 -9.95
CA SER A 311 -0.18 -14.58 -9.40
C SER A 311 -0.93 -13.68 -10.37
N ASP A 312 -2.26 -13.78 -10.33
CA ASP A 312 -3.16 -12.85 -11.04
C ASP A 312 -3.69 -11.75 -10.13
N GLU A 313 -3.50 -11.88 -8.81
CA GLU A 313 -3.73 -10.80 -7.85
C GLU A 313 -2.59 -9.77 -7.96
N MET A 314 -2.97 -8.50 -8.09
CA MET A 314 -2.08 -7.37 -8.33
C MET A 314 -2.09 -6.44 -7.12
N ILE A 315 -0.93 -5.90 -6.79
CA ILE A 315 -0.76 -4.95 -5.68
C ILE A 315 0.01 -3.72 -6.16
N VAL A 316 -0.33 -2.58 -5.56
CA VAL A 316 0.36 -1.30 -5.73
C VAL A 316 1.39 -1.16 -4.61
N ARG A 317 2.65 -0.90 -4.96
CA ARG A 317 3.76 -0.71 -4.01
C ARG A 317 4.40 0.65 -4.24
N GLY A 318 4.54 1.45 -3.17
CA GLY A 318 5.29 2.71 -3.21
C GLY A 318 6.76 2.49 -3.60
N ALA A 319 7.36 3.46 -4.27
CA ALA A 319 8.75 3.38 -4.73
C ALA A 319 9.40 4.77 -4.85
N ASP A 320 10.73 4.82 -4.81
CA ASP A 320 11.48 6.07 -5.09
C ASP A 320 11.33 6.44 -6.58
N PRO A 321 10.94 7.68 -6.92
CA PRO A 321 10.80 8.13 -8.31
C PRO A 321 12.05 7.94 -9.17
N THR A 322 13.23 8.08 -8.57
CA THR A 322 14.51 7.87 -9.24
C THR A 322 14.70 6.40 -9.62
N ILE A 323 14.32 5.47 -8.74
CA ILE A 323 14.38 4.03 -8.99
C ILE A 323 13.38 3.62 -10.07
N VAL A 324 12.15 4.11 -10.01
CA VAL A 324 11.14 3.80 -11.04
C VAL A 324 11.58 4.32 -12.41
N ARG A 325 12.09 5.55 -12.50
CA ARG A 325 12.64 6.08 -13.75
C ARG A 325 13.83 5.26 -14.27
N ALA A 326 14.77 4.89 -13.40
CA ALA A 326 15.92 4.08 -13.79
C ALA A 326 15.49 2.72 -14.34
N ARG A 327 14.55 2.05 -13.65
CA ARG A 327 14.11 0.69 -13.97
C ARG A 327 13.18 0.60 -15.18
N PHE A 328 12.27 1.57 -15.34
CA PHE A 328 11.20 1.51 -16.34
C PHE A 328 11.35 2.52 -17.47
N GLY A 329 12.17 3.57 -17.30
CA GLY A 329 12.36 4.63 -18.31
C GLY A 329 13.30 4.27 -19.45
N HIS A 330 14.06 3.18 -19.33
CA HIS A 330 15.03 2.73 -20.32
C HIS A 330 14.73 1.30 -20.80
N LEU A 331 13.48 1.04 -21.18
CA LEU A 331 13.06 -0.23 -21.77
C LEU A 331 13.13 -0.19 -23.30
N ASP A 332 13.43 -1.32 -23.92
CA ASP A 332 13.27 -1.53 -25.36
C ASP A 332 11.79 -1.78 -25.73
N ALA A 333 11.49 -1.89 -27.03
CA ALA A 333 10.13 -2.14 -27.52
C ALA A 333 9.52 -3.47 -27.02
N SER A 334 10.36 -4.41 -26.55
CA SER A 334 9.92 -5.67 -25.96
C SER A 334 9.67 -5.57 -24.45
N GLY A 335 9.93 -4.41 -23.83
CA GLY A 335 9.80 -4.20 -22.39
C GLY A 335 10.97 -4.76 -21.58
N LYS A 336 12.14 -4.95 -22.21
CA LYS A 336 13.38 -5.38 -21.54
C LYS A 336 14.29 -4.18 -21.26
N PRO A 337 15.11 -4.21 -20.19
CA PRO A 337 16.11 -3.18 -19.94
C PRO A 337 17.04 -2.99 -21.14
N ARG A 338 17.25 -1.75 -21.55
CA ARG A 338 18.14 -1.37 -22.66
C ARG A 338 19.62 -1.53 -22.30
N TYR A 339 19.96 -1.39 -21.02
CA TYR A 339 21.33 -1.49 -20.52
C TYR A 339 21.46 -2.72 -19.61
N ASN A 340 22.46 -3.57 -19.88
CA ASN A 340 22.73 -4.80 -19.13
C ASN A 340 24.14 -4.82 -18.52
N ALA A 341 24.72 -3.63 -18.28
CA ALA A 341 26.09 -3.45 -17.77
C ALA A 341 27.18 -4.12 -18.62
N GLU A 342 27.04 -4.18 -19.94
CA GLU A 342 28.06 -4.76 -20.81
C GLU A 342 29.36 -3.92 -20.75
N PRO A 343 30.56 -4.56 -20.73
CA PRO A 343 30.83 -6.01 -20.83
C PRO A 343 30.79 -6.77 -19.49
N ILE A 344 30.62 -6.09 -18.35
CA ILE A 344 30.59 -6.71 -17.01
C ILE A 344 29.47 -7.75 -16.92
N GLY A 345 28.29 -7.39 -17.43
CA GLY A 345 27.06 -8.13 -17.26
C GLY A 345 26.39 -7.82 -15.92
N ARG A 346 25.06 -7.73 -15.92
CA ARG A 346 24.26 -7.29 -14.77
C ARG A 346 24.51 -8.11 -13.49
N GLU A 347 24.59 -9.43 -13.61
CA GLU A 347 24.80 -10.32 -12.45
C GLU A 347 26.18 -10.12 -11.81
N ALA A 348 27.23 -10.02 -12.63
CA ALA A 348 28.59 -9.79 -12.13
C ALA A 348 28.74 -8.38 -11.54
N LEU A 349 28.10 -7.37 -12.15
CA LEU A 349 28.06 -6.01 -11.61
C LEU A 349 27.38 -5.99 -10.24
N GLU A 350 26.21 -6.61 -10.11
CA GLU A 350 25.48 -6.67 -8.84
C GLU A 350 26.29 -7.38 -7.75
N ALA A 351 26.89 -8.52 -8.08
CA ALA A 351 27.75 -9.25 -7.16
C ALA A 351 28.96 -8.42 -6.71
N ALA A 352 29.65 -7.78 -7.65
CA ALA A 352 30.81 -6.93 -7.38
C ALA A 352 30.46 -5.73 -6.48
N PHE A 353 29.36 -5.03 -6.80
CA PHE A 353 28.90 -3.87 -6.04
C PHE A 353 28.53 -4.25 -4.61
N ARG A 354 27.74 -5.31 -4.43
CA ARG A 354 27.34 -5.81 -3.10
C ARG A 354 28.53 -6.26 -2.27
N ALA A 355 29.49 -6.95 -2.89
CA ALA A 355 30.72 -7.37 -2.22
C ALA A 355 31.57 -6.17 -1.78
N GLY A 356 31.64 -5.11 -2.60
CA GLY A 356 32.32 -3.86 -2.28
C GLY A 356 31.67 -3.07 -1.14
N ALA A 357 30.34 -3.10 -1.05
CA ALA A 357 29.59 -2.39 -0.01
C ALA A 357 29.64 -3.09 1.36
N ALA A 358 29.63 -4.44 1.39
CA ALA A 358 29.51 -5.22 2.62
C ALA A 358 30.49 -4.85 3.77
N PRO A 359 31.78 -4.50 3.53
CA PRO A 359 32.68 -4.04 4.58
C PRO A 359 32.35 -2.65 5.16
N LEU A 360 31.72 -1.78 4.37
CA LEU A 360 31.32 -0.43 4.78
C LEU A 360 30.10 -0.48 5.69
N SER A 361 29.15 -1.33 5.32
CA SER A 361 27.97 -1.74 6.09
C SER A 361 28.30 -2.29 7.47
N ALA A 362 29.24 -3.23 7.54
CA ALA A 362 29.64 -3.89 8.78
C ALA A 362 30.28 -2.90 9.79
N ARG A 363 30.95 -1.86 9.29
CA ARG A 363 31.53 -0.78 10.12
C ARG A 363 30.47 0.16 10.68
N GLN A 364 29.36 0.39 9.96
CA GLN A 364 28.24 1.22 10.44
C GLN A 364 27.36 0.47 11.45
N ALA A 365 27.17 -0.85 11.28
CA ALA A 365 26.39 -1.69 12.18
C ALA A 365 26.99 -1.83 13.60
N GLY A 366 28.28 -1.53 13.79
CA GLY A 366 28.97 -1.60 15.09
C GLY A 366 28.77 -0.40 16.01
N SER A 367 28.18 0.70 15.51
CA SER A 367 28.10 1.99 16.21
C SER A 367 26.70 2.37 16.70
N TYR A 368 25.68 1.55 16.42
CA TYR A 368 24.28 1.83 16.79
C TYR A 368 23.67 0.60 17.49
N PRO A 369 22.80 0.79 18.50
CA PRO A 369 22.09 -0.31 19.14
C PRO A 369 21.38 -1.14 18.07
N ARG A 370 21.38 -2.47 18.21
CA ARG A 370 20.44 -3.31 17.46
C ARG A 370 19.03 -2.80 17.75
N PRO A 371 18.19 -2.54 16.74
CA PRO A 371 16.78 -2.27 16.99
C PRO A 371 16.22 -3.44 17.81
N SER A 372 15.51 -3.12 18.88
CA SER A 372 14.59 -4.08 19.47
C SER A 372 13.63 -4.52 18.37
N ALA A 373 13.38 -5.82 18.24
CA ALA A 373 12.34 -6.34 17.36
C ALA A 373 10.97 -5.87 17.87
N HIS A 374 10.59 -4.64 17.56
CA HIS A 374 9.31 -4.02 17.88
C HIS A 374 8.84 -3.27 16.63
N SER A 375 7.57 -3.49 16.29
CA SER A 375 6.85 -3.06 15.09
C SER A 375 7.23 -3.76 13.78
N GLU A 376 6.60 -4.91 13.52
CA GLU A 376 6.33 -5.38 12.16
C GLU A 376 5.17 -4.56 11.51
N SER A 377 4.79 -3.39 12.06
CA SER A 377 3.69 -2.54 11.54
C SER A 377 4.16 -1.53 10.48
N SER A 378 5.08 -1.93 9.60
CA SER A 378 5.23 -1.21 8.32
C SER A 378 4.14 -1.72 7.39
N MET A 379 3.08 -0.92 7.24
CA MET A 379 1.91 -1.19 6.37
C MET A 379 2.25 -1.23 4.86
N VAL A 380 3.54 -1.24 4.50
CA VAL A 380 4.03 -1.45 3.14
C VAL A 380 4.75 -2.79 3.10
N ASP A 381 4.14 -3.77 2.43
CA ASP A 381 4.71 -5.10 2.21
C ASP A 381 6.06 -4.99 1.46
N THR A 382 7.16 -5.14 2.20
CA THR A 382 8.52 -5.09 1.66
C THR A 382 9.00 -6.50 1.33
N ASP A 383 9.22 -6.75 0.04
CA ASP A 383 9.89 -7.96 -0.46
C ASP A 383 11.16 -8.25 0.37
N PRO A 384 11.39 -9.45 0.91
CA PRO A 384 12.60 -9.78 1.66
C PRO A 384 13.91 -9.64 0.85
N ALA A 385 13.85 -9.54 -0.47
CA ALA A 385 14.97 -9.08 -1.29
C ALA A 385 15.23 -7.57 -1.13
N ARG A 386 14.17 -6.78 -0.96
CA ARG A 386 14.15 -5.34 -0.70
C ARG A 386 14.45 -4.96 0.75
N SER A 387 14.47 -5.89 1.70
CA SER A 387 14.87 -5.61 3.11
C SER A 387 16.39 -5.63 3.35
N ARG A 388 17.18 -5.96 2.32
CA ARG A 388 18.64 -5.89 2.37
C ARG A 388 19.09 -4.44 2.35
N GLU A 389 20.28 -4.17 2.88
CA GLU A 389 20.85 -2.81 2.89
C GLU A 389 20.97 -2.20 1.48
N ILE A 390 21.35 -3.00 0.50
CA ILE A 390 21.15 -2.66 -0.91
C ILE A 390 19.92 -3.43 -1.37
N ALA A 391 18.80 -2.75 -1.57
CA ALA A 391 17.57 -3.37 -2.03
C ALA A 391 17.69 -3.74 -3.53
N GLU A 392 18.08 -2.78 -4.36
CA GLU A 392 18.12 -2.94 -5.82
C GLU A 392 19.26 -2.10 -6.45
N ILE A 393 19.74 -2.52 -7.63
CA ILE A 393 20.75 -1.81 -8.43
C ILE A 393 20.25 -1.77 -9.88
N GLU A 394 20.07 -0.57 -10.41
CA GLU A 394 19.63 -0.35 -11.78
C GLU A 394 20.71 0.37 -12.60
N VAL A 395 20.93 -0.10 -13.82
CA VAL A 395 21.92 0.45 -14.75
C VAL A 395 21.22 1.47 -15.64
N THR A 396 21.59 2.74 -15.52
CA THR A 396 20.88 3.84 -16.19
C THR A 396 21.47 4.25 -17.53
N GLY A 397 22.61 3.67 -17.91
CA GLY A 397 23.30 3.99 -19.15
C GLY A 397 24.34 2.95 -19.54
N ALA A 398 24.95 3.14 -20.70
CA ALA A 398 26.07 2.29 -21.13
C ALA A 398 27.29 2.48 -20.21
N CYS A 399 27.95 1.38 -19.85
CA CYS A 399 29.23 1.46 -19.16
C CYS A 399 30.30 2.00 -20.12
N ARG A 400 31.23 2.79 -19.59
CA ARG A 400 32.35 3.39 -20.32
C ARG A 400 33.65 2.75 -19.88
N ALA A 401 34.52 2.44 -20.83
CA ALA A 401 35.87 2.00 -20.50
C ALA A 401 36.63 3.11 -19.74
N LEU A 402 37.37 2.73 -18.70
CA LEU A 402 38.28 3.63 -18.00
C LEU A 402 39.54 3.87 -18.84
N GLU A 403 40.20 5.03 -18.67
CA GLU A 403 41.34 5.47 -19.51
C GLU A 403 42.53 4.50 -19.58
N ASN A 404 42.64 3.56 -18.63
CA ASN A 404 43.70 2.54 -18.60
C ASN A 404 43.26 1.17 -19.15
N ASP A 405 42.07 1.06 -19.76
CA ASP A 405 41.43 -0.17 -20.27
C ASP A 405 41.28 -1.33 -19.24
N ALA A 406 41.66 -1.11 -17.97
CA ALA A 406 41.62 -2.08 -16.88
C ALA A 406 40.28 -2.12 -16.12
N GLY A 407 39.25 -1.44 -16.63
CA GLY A 407 37.97 -1.37 -15.94
C GLY A 407 36.88 -0.61 -16.70
N GLN A 408 35.71 -0.57 -16.08
CA GLN A 408 34.47 -0.06 -16.63
C GLN A 408 33.79 0.85 -15.60
N ALA A 409 33.42 2.05 -16.01
CA ALA A 409 32.60 2.97 -15.23
C ALA A 409 31.14 2.84 -15.65
N CYS A 410 30.27 2.46 -14.73
CA CYS A 410 28.85 2.25 -15.02
C CYS A 410 27.99 3.28 -14.27
N PRO A 411 27.08 3.99 -14.96
CA PRO A 411 26.10 4.84 -14.29
C PRO A 411 25.01 3.96 -13.66
N LEU A 412 24.84 4.10 -12.35
CA LEU A 412 23.93 3.29 -11.54
C LEU A 412 22.99 4.16 -10.72
N VAL A 413 21.82 3.61 -10.43
CA VAL A 413 20.95 4.04 -9.33
C VAL A 413 20.78 2.86 -8.40
N VAL A 414 21.04 3.06 -7.11
CA VAL A 414 21.03 2.03 -6.08
C VAL A 414 19.99 2.38 -5.04
N GLU A 415 19.05 1.48 -4.78
CA GLU A 415 18.11 1.61 -3.67
C GLU A 415 18.81 1.13 -2.40
N TYR A 416 19.07 2.05 -1.47
CA TYR A 416 19.79 1.78 -0.23
C TYR A 416 18.87 1.97 0.98
N ASN A 417 18.75 0.96 1.81
CA ASN A 417 17.98 1.02 3.06
C ASN A 417 18.82 1.65 4.16
N ASP A 418 18.51 2.90 4.50
CA ASP A 418 19.30 3.69 5.42
C ASP A 418 18.81 3.54 6.85
N ARG A 419 19.48 2.65 7.59
CA ARG A 419 19.18 2.40 9.01
C ARG A 419 19.36 3.63 9.91
N LEU A 420 20.21 4.58 9.54
CA LEU A 420 20.41 5.79 10.34
C LEU A 420 19.22 6.73 10.19
N LEU A 421 18.72 6.90 8.96
CA LEU A 421 17.49 7.68 8.73
C LEU A 421 16.26 6.98 9.32
N GLY A 422 16.18 5.65 9.22
CA GLY A 422 15.07 4.91 9.84
C GLY A 422 15.02 5.08 11.37
N ALA A 423 16.17 5.11 12.03
CA ALA A 423 16.26 5.35 13.47
C ALA A 423 15.90 6.78 13.91
N ILE A 424 16.03 7.78 13.03
CA ILE A 424 15.69 9.18 13.31
C ILE A 424 14.22 9.48 12.95
N GLY A 425 13.69 8.84 11.90
CA GLY A 425 12.33 9.03 11.41
C GLY A 425 11.28 8.13 12.06
N GLY A 426 11.66 7.15 12.88
CA GLY A 426 10.72 6.22 13.53
C GLY A 426 10.18 5.10 12.62
N ASP A 427 10.70 4.99 11.39
CA ASP A 427 10.30 3.99 10.39
C ASP A 427 11.53 3.22 9.88
N ASP A 428 11.58 1.92 10.20
CA ASP A 428 12.65 0.99 9.81
C ASP A 428 12.79 0.80 8.28
N SER A 429 11.88 1.37 7.47
CA SER A 429 11.79 1.18 6.02
C SER A 429 12.27 2.37 5.17
N THR A 430 13.03 3.32 5.73
CA THR A 430 13.50 4.49 4.96
C THR A 430 14.58 4.10 3.92
N SER A 431 14.17 3.92 2.66
CA SER A 431 15.06 3.73 1.51
C SER A 431 15.40 5.05 0.82
N ILE A 432 16.63 5.16 0.31
CA ILE A 432 17.12 6.31 -0.47
C ILE A 432 17.75 5.85 -1.77
N ALA A 433 17.52 6.59 -2.86
CA ALA A 433 18.16 6.35 -4.13
C ALA A 433 19.56 7.01 -4.19
N LEU A 434 20.59 6.18 -4.31
CA LEU A 434 21.97 6.60 -4.55
C LEU A 434 22.22 6.62 -6.06
N SER A 435 22.37 7.81 -6.64
CA SER A 435 22.66 7.95 -8.07
C SER A 435 24.13 8.32 -8.27
N GLY A 436 24.86 7.58 -9.09
CA GLY A 436 26.27 7.86 -9.34
C GLY A 436 26.91 6.97 -10.38
N GLU A 437 28.10 7.36 -10.84
CA GLU A 437 28.94 6.50 -11.66
C GLU A 437 29.89 5.71 -10.76
N PHE A 438 29.90 4.38 -10.91
CA PHE A 438 30.74 3.49 -10.13
C PHE A 438 31.69 2.72 -11.03
N SER A 439 32.96 2.70 -10.62
CA SER A 439 34.04 2.07 -11.37
C SER A 439 34.26 0.63 -10.90
N PHE A 440 34.37 -0.28 -11.87
CA PHE A 440 34.62 -1.69 -11.68
C PHE A 440 35.91 -2.07 -12.41
N VAL A 441 36.72 -2.91 -11.79
CA VAL A 441 37.98 -3.41 -12.34
C VAL A 441 37.99 -4.93 -12.33
N GLN A 442 38.70 -5.51 -13.28
CA GLN A 442 38.85 -6.96 -13.36
C GLN A 442 40.03 -7.40 -12.47
N ASP A 443 39.80 -8.44 -11.68
CA ASP A 443 40.76 -9.04 -10.76
C ASP A 443 40.69 -10.55 -10.89
N ASP A 444 41.75 -11.17 -11.43
CA ASP A 444 41.83 -12.61 -11.71
C ASP A 444 40.60 -13.21 -12.43
N GLY A 445 40.05 -12.46 -13.40
CA GLY A 445 38.89 -12.88 -14.19
C GLY A 445 37.54 -12.62 -13.51
N SER A 446 37.53 -12.12 -12.27
CA SER A 446 36.34 -11.66 -11.55
C SER A 446 36.20 -10.13 -11.60
N TRP A 447 34.98 -9.62 -11.55
CA TRP A 447 34.75 -8.18 -11.43
C TRP A 447 34.67 -7.78 -9.96
N ARG A 448 35.36 -6.69 -9.62
CA ARG A 448 35.23 -6.04 -8.31
C ARG A 448 35.06 -4.54 -8.49
N VAL A 449 34.58 -3.88 -7.44
CA VAL A 449 34.63 -2.42 -7.40
C VAL A 449 36.08 -1.94 -7.34
N SER A 450 36.31 -0.76 -7.91
CA SER A 450 37.57 -0.02 -7.85
C SER A 450 37.97 0.35 -6.41
N ASP A 451 39.24 0.70 -6.22
CA ASP A 451 39.80 1.00 -4.90
C ASP A 451 39.25 2.34 -4.33
N ASP A 452 38.75 3.24 -5.17
CA ASP A 452 38.09 4.49 -4.76
C ASP A 452 36.62 4.30 -4.36
N PHE A 453 36.05 3.11 -4.57
CA PHE A 453 34.66 2.81 -4.27
C PHE A 453 34.19 3.24 -2.88
N PRO A 454 34.92 2.98 -1.76
CA PRO A 454 34.49 3.42 -0.43
C PRO A 454 34.25 4.93 -0.33
N LYS A 455 35.11 5.72 -0.98
CA LYS A 455 35.02 7.18 -1.00
C LYS A 455 33.82 7.62 -1.84
N THR A 456 33.69 7.06 -3.04
CA THR A 456 32.60 7.36 -3.98
C THR A 456 31.24 7.00 -3.38
N PHE A 457 31.10 5.79 -2.84
CA PHE A 457 29.88 5.30 -2.19
C PHE A 457 29.49 6.16 -0.98
N THR A 458 30.43 6.47 -0.08
CA THR A 458 30.14 7.29 1.11
C THR A 458 29.72 8.71 0.73
N ARG A 459 30.38 9.32 -0.28
CA ARG A 459 30.00 10.64 -0.79
C ARG A 459 28.58 10.63 -1.34
N THR A 460 28.25 9.69 -2.22
CA THR A 460 26.89 9.59 -2.81
C THR A 460 25.83 9.34 -1.74
N LEU A 461 26.14 8.54 -0.72
CA LEU A 461 25.26 8.33 0.43
C LEU A 461 25.00 9.61 1.23
N LEU A 462 26.04 10.40 1.51
CA LEU A 462 25.91 11.67 2.22
C LEU A 462 25.12 12.69 1.40
N GLU A 463 25.40 12.82 0.11
CA GLU A 463 24.67 13.70 -0.81
C GLU A 463 23.18 13.34 -0.84
N ALA A 464 22.84 12.05 -0.94
CA ALA A 464 21.47 11.57 -0.90
C ALA A 464 20.76 11.86 0.43
N ARG A 465 21.45 11.71 1.56
CA ARG A 465 20.92 12.06 2.90
C ARG A 465 20.64 13.55 3.04
N VAL A 466 21.58 14.40 2.66
CA VAL A 466 21.44 15.87 2.72
C VAL A 466 20.25 16.31 1.87
N LYS A 467 20.15 15.79 0.64
CA LYS A 467 19.02 16.04 -0.25
C LYS A 467 17.69 15.62 0.37
N ARG A 468 17.63 14.46 1.03
CA ARG A 468 16.41 13.97 1.68
C ARG A 468 16.01 14.78 2.91
N MET A 469 16.96 15.41 3.60
CA MET A 469 16.69 16.29 4.75
C MET A 469 16.28 17.72 4.35
N GLY A 470 16.12 18.02 3.05
CA GLY A 470 15.68 19.34 2.58
C GLY A 470 16.71 20.46 2.77
N VAL A 471 17.98 20.13 3.09
CA VAL A 471 19.05 21.12 3.22
C VAL A 471 19.61 21.42 1.82
N THR A 472 19.09 22.46 1.17
CA THR A 472 19.65 22.97 -0.09
C THR A 472 21.06 23.54 0.10
N ASP A 473 21.90 23.44 -0.93
CA ASP A 473 23.36 23.74 -1.07
C ASP A 473 23.96 25.00 -0.40
N ALA A 474 23.19 25.84 0.28
CA ALA A 474 23.68 27.04 0.94
C ALA A 474 24.55 26.79 2.20
N ALA A 475 24.72 25.53 2.63
CA ALA A 475 25.39 25.19 3.90
C ALA A 475 26.53 24.16 3.80
N MET A 476 27.10 23.90 2.62
CA MET A 476 28.33 23.11 2.51
C MET A 476 29.57 24.02 2.47
N PRO A 477 30.52 23.94 3.42
CA PRO A 477 31.83 24.53 3.21
C PRO A 477 32.55 23.79 2.07
N GLN A 478 33.13 24.56 1.14
CA GLN A 478 33.90 24.06 -0.02
C GLN A 478 35.09 23.19 0.37
#